data_AF-A0A7K3BMK3-F1
#
_entry.id   AF-A0A7K3BMK3-F1
#
_cell.length_a   1.000
_cell.length_b   1.000
_cell.length_c   1.000
_cell.angle_alpha   90.00
_cell.angle_beta   90.00
_cell.angle_gamma   90.00
#
_symmetry.space_group_name_H-M   'P 1'
#
loop_
_entity.id
_entity.type
_entity.pdbx_description
1 polymer ?
#
loop_
_entity_poly.entity_id
_entity_poly.type
_entity_poly.pdbx_seq_one_letter_code
_entity_poly.pdbx_strand_id
1 'polypeptide(L)'
;MLAADPGVSVASIATEAGVDRRTVYRRFTSRDELLAAIYEARLTAIEDAIEDARLREAPVAVALHRYVENIIAVNRTWPVDLARMLTDDSVHARREASVREVDAFLERATGEGLLRPGLAGGWTNALLPQLMHLVARQLPDLSPAQAADVVVDTLLHGLGAS
;
A
#
# COMPACT_ATOMS: atom_id res chain seq x y z
N MET A 1 2.43 3.54 -16.13
CA MET A 1 1.78 2.28 -15.70
C MET A 1 2.11 1.17 -16.70
N LEU A 2 3.34 0.64 -16.66
CA LEU A 2 3.85 -0.32 -17.65
C LEU A 2 4.36 -1.62 -17.01
N ALA A 3 4.73 -1.63 -15.73
CA ALA A 3 5.20 -2.86 -15.05
C ALA A 3 4.11 -3.93 -14.83
N ALA A 4 2.83 -3.58 -14.96
CA ALA A 4 1.69 -4.47 -14.80
C ALA A 4 1.22 -5.15 -16.10
N ASP A 5 1.68 -4.68 -17.27
CA ASP A 5 1.27 -5.25 -18.56
C ASP A 5 2.24 -6.37 -18.98
N PRO A 6 1.77 -7.62 -19.16
CA PRO A 6 2.60 -8.74 -19.62
C PRO A 6 3.26 -8.51 -20.99
N GLY A 7 2.78 -7.55 -21.80
CA GLY A 7 3.40 -7.13 -23.05
C GLY A 7 4.56 -6.14 -22.91
N VAL A 8 4.80 -5.59 -21.71
CA VAL A 8 5.84 -4.59 -21.49
C VAL A 8 7.19 -5.26 -21.27
N SER A 9 8.12 -4.94 -22.18
CA SER A 9 9.50 -5.38 -22.12
C SER A 9 10.31 -4.68 -21.01
N VAL A 10 11.36 -5.33 -20.52
CA VAL A 10 12.35 -4.73 -19.60
C VAL A 10 12.92 -3.42 -20.17
N ALA A 11 13.09 -3.34 -21.49
CA ALA A 11 13.54 -2.14 -22.18
C ALA A 11 12.53 -0.97 -22.09
N SER A 12 11.22 -1.26 -22.10
CA SER A 12 10.17 -0.26 -21.91
C SER A 12 10.12 0.23 -20.46
N ILE A 13 10.29 -0.67 -19.48
CA ILE A 13 10.39 -0.30 -18.06
C ILE A 13 11.61 0.60 -17.82
N ALA A 14 12.77 0.26 -18.39
CA ALA A 14 13.98 1.07 -18.28
C ALA A 14 13.80 2.48 -18.86
N THR A 15 13.15 2.57 -20.03
CA THR A 15 12.88 3.84 -20.72
C THR A 15 11.97 4.73 -19.86
N GLU A 16 10.89 4.17 -19.30
CA GLU A 16 9.97 4.88 -18.40
C GLU A 16 10.66 5.35 -17.11
N ALA A 17 11.53 4.50 -16.54
CA ALA A 17 12.29 4.82 -15.35
C ALA A 17 13.48 5.78 -15.60
N GLY A 18 13.66 6.25 -16.84
CA GLY A 18 14.73 7.18 -17.20
C GLY A 18 16.14 6.59 -17.06
N VAL A 19 16.27 5.26 -17.03
CA VAL A 19 17.54 4.54 -16.87
C VAL A 19 17.97 3.86 -18.15
N ASP A 20 19.28 3.85 -18.38
CA ASP A 20 19.86 3.18 -19.54
C ASP A 20 19.58 1.67 -19.50
N ARG A 21 19.13 1.11 -20.64
CA ARG A 21 18.74 -0.30 -20.76
C ARG A 21 19.89 -1.25 -20.39
N ARG A 22 21.13 -0.91 -20.72
CA ARG A 22 22.32 -1.71 -20.40
C ARG A 22 22.55 -1.77 -18.89
N THR A 23 22.18 -0.71 -18.16
CA THR A 23 22.24 -0.69 -16.68
C THR A 23 21.22 -1.67 -16.08
N VAL A 24 19.99 -1.69 -16.61
CA VAL A 24 18.94 -2.64 -16.16
C VAL A 24 19.31 -4.08 -16.51
N TYR A 25 19.73 -4.36 -17.75
CA TYR A 25 20.15 -5.70 -18.17
C TYR A 25 21.42 -6.21 -17.48
N ARG A 26 22.30 -5.32 -17.00
CA ARG A 26 23.45 -5.72 -16.16
C ARG A 26 23.00 -6.16 -14.76
N ARG A 27 21.93 -5.56 -14.23
CA ARG A 27 21.43 -5.80 -12.88
C ARG A 27 20.42 -6.95 -12.82
N PHE A 28 19.67 -7.16 -13.90
CA PHE A 28 18.60 -8.13 -14.01
C PHE A 28 18.75 -8.93 -15.31
N THR A 29 18.90 -10.24 -15.17
CA THR A 29 19.07 -11.18 -16.27
C THR A 29 17.74 -11.57 -16.93
N SER A 30 16.61 -11.32 -16.27
CA SER A 30 15.27 -11.60 -16.81
C SER A 30 14.23 -10.57 -16.35
N ARG A 31 13.07 -10.56 -17.04
CA ARG A 31 11.90 -9.77 -16.62
C ARG A 31 11.38 -10.22 -15.26
N ASP A 32 11.44 -11.52 -14.99
CA ASP A 32 10.98 -12.09 -13.72
C ASP A 32 11.89 -11.67 -12.57
N GLU A 33 13.21 -11.59 -12.79
CA GLU A 33 14.16 -11.09 -11.78
C GLU A 33 13.93 -9.60 -11.48
N LEU A 34 13.66 -8.78 -12.51
CA LEU A 34 13.30 -7.37 -12.32
C LEU A 34 11.98 -7.23 -11.55
N LEU A 35 10.97 -8.01 -11.90
CA LEU A 35 9.68 -7.98 -11.21
C LEU A 35 9.82 -8.41 -9.75
N ALA A 36 10.56 -9.50 -9.47
CA ALA A 36 10.86 -9.94 -8.11
C ALA A 36 11.51 -8.83 -7.28
N ALA A 37 12.49 -8.12 -7.86
CA ALA A 37 13.14 -7.01 -7.17
C ALA A 37 12.22 -5.80 -6.93
N ILE A 38 11.33 -5.47 -7.87
CA ILE A 38 10.31 -4.42 -7.69
C ILE A 38 9.33 -4.81 -6.59
N TYR A 39 8.93 -6.08 -6.53
CA TYR A 39 8.04 -6.60 -5.49
C TYR A 39 8.68 -6.54 -4.11
N GLU A 40 9.94 -6.97 -4.01
CA GLU A 40 10.73 -6.89 -2.79
C GLU A 40 10.87 -5.44 -2.29
N ALA A 41 11.13 -4.50 -3.22
CA ALA A 41 11.21 -3.07 -2.90
C ALA A 41 9.86 -2.52 -2.41
N ARG A 42 8.75 -2.89 -3.06
CA ARG A 42 7.41 -2.46 -2.64
C ARG A 42 7.05 -3.02 -1.27
N LEU A 43 7.33 -4.30 -1.02
CA LEU A 43 7.06 -4.93 0.27
C LEU A 43 7.84 -4.25 1.40
N THR A 44 9.13 -4.01 1.18
CA THR A 44 9.97 -3.25 2.12
C THR A 44 9.40 -1.87 2.38
N ALA A 45 8.98 -1.15 1.33
CA ALA A 45 8.36 0.17 1.49
C ALA A 45 7.02 0.14 2.26
N ILE A 46 6.25 -0.94 2.17
CA ILE A 46 5.03 -1.13 2.99
C ILE A 46 5.40 -1.37 4.46
N GLU A 47 6.41 -2.19 4.72
CA GLU A 47 6.89 -2.46 6.08
C GLU A 47 7.41 -1.19 6.74
N ASP A 48 8.24 -0.42 6.03
CA ASP A 48 8.73 0.89 6.49
C ASP A 48 7.57 1.85 6.75
N ALA A 49 6.57 1.89 5.86
CA ALA A 49 5.38 2.72 6.03
C ALA A 49 4.55 2.36 7.27
N ILE A 50 4.45 1.07 7.60
CA ILE A 50 3.75 0.56 8.79
C ILE A 50 4.53 0.94 10.07
N GLU A 51 5.84 0.76 10.07
CA GLU A 51 6.70 1.09 11.20
C GLU A 51 6.67 2.61 11.49
N ASP A 52 6.81 3.44 10.45
CA ASP A 52 6.78 4.90 10.54
C ASP A 52 5.43 5.44 11.03
N ALA A 53 4.34 4.71 10.78
CA ALA A 53 3.02 5.07 11.30
C ALA A 53 2.92 4.92 12.83
N ARG A 54 3.90 4.27 13.47
CA ARG A 54 3.98 4.06 14.92
C ARG A 54 2.71 3.42 15.45
N LEU A 55 2.22 2.41 14.73
CA LEU A 55 0.89 1.85 14.91
C LEU A 55 0.64 1.39 16.33
N ARG A 56 1.64 0.98 17.12
CA ARG A 56 1.48 0.50 18.50
C ARG A 56 1.39 1.59 19.57
N GLU A 57 1.91 2.79 19.30
CA GLU A 57 2.25 3.77 20.35
C GLU A 57 1.63 5.14 20.13
N ALA A 58 1.46 5.56 18.87
CA ALA A 58 0.89 6.86 18.57
C ALA A 58 -0.62 6.88 18.87
N PRO A 59 -1.19 8.07 19.19
CA PRO A 59 -2.64 8.23 19.29
C PRO A 59 -3.34 7.67 18.05
N VAL A 60 -4.42 6.91 18.24
CA VAL A 60 -5.02 6.10 17.16
C VAL A 60 -5.40 6.89 15.92
N ALA A 61 -5.87 8.14 16.06
CA ALA A 61 -6.19 9.00 14.92
C ALA A 61 -4.94 9.43 14.14
N VAL A 62 -3.85 9.74 14.85
CA VAL A 62 -2.57 10.14 14.25
C VAL A 62 -1.93 8.95 13.55
N ALA A 63 -1.93 7.78 14.19
CA ALA A 63 -1.40 6.55 13.61
C ALA A 63 -2.16 6.14 12.34
N LEU A 64 -3.50 6.22 12.36
CA LEU A 64 -4.34 5.91 11.21
C LEU A 64 -4.02 6.81 10.02
N HIS A 65 -3.97 8.12 10.26
CA HIS A 65 -3.67 9.09 9.21
C HIS A 65 -2.28 8.86 8.60
N ARG A 66 -1.24 8.71 9.43
CA ARG A 66 0.13 8.42 8.95
C ARG A 66 0.21 7.13 8.16
N TYR A 67 -0.42 6.06 8.63
CA TYR A 67 -0.47 4.80 7.90
C TYR A 67 -1.10 4.98 6.53
N VAL A 68 -2.25 5.63 6.46
CA VAL A 68 -2.97 5.88 5.20
C VAL A 68 -2.12 6.75 4.26
N GLU A 69 -1.55 7.83 4.74
CA GLU A 69 -0.66 8.71 3.98
C GLU A 69 0.52 7.94 3.39
N ASN A 70 1.25 7.20 4.23
CA ASN A 70 2.43 6.45 3.83
C ASN A 70 2.08 5.38 2.79
N ILE A 71 1.00 4.62 3.01
CA ILE A 71 0.57 3.58 2.07
C ILE A 71 0.10 4.18 0.74
N ILE A 72 -0.55 5.34 0.74
CA ILE A 72 -0.90 6.06 -0.50
C ILE A 72 0.38 6.46 -1.25
N ALA A 73 1.40 6.98 -0.56
CA ALA A 73 2.68 7.31 -1.18
C ALA A 73 3.36 6.08 -1.79
N VAL A 74 3.36 4.95 -1.07
CA VAL A 74 3.87 3.67 -1.58
C VAL A 74 3.10 3.21 -2.81
N ASN A 75 1.76 3.24 -2.78
CA ASN A 75 0.90 2.82 -3.89
C ASN A 75 1.12 3.66 -5.15
N ARG A 76 1.39 4.96 -5.01
CA ARG A 76 1.70 5.86 -6.13
C ARG A 76 3.09 5.62 -6.69
N THR A 77 4.06 5.34 -5.82
CA THR A 77 5.44 5.03 -6.22
C THR A 77 5.55 3.68 -6.93
N TRP A 78 4.78 2.70 -6.46
CA TRP A 78 4.82 1.32 -6.92
C TRP A 78 3.43 0.85 -7.38
N PRO A 79 2.94 1.31 -8.56
CA PRO A 79 1.59 1.04 -9.05
C PRO A 79 1.41 -0.38 -9.64
N VAL A 80 2.17 -1.36 -9.14
CA VAL A 80 2.17 -2.74 -9.66
C VAL A 80 1.12 -3.57 -8.93
N ASP A 81 0.26 -4.24 -9.69
CA ASP A 81 -0.71 -5.19 -9.14
C ASP A 81 0.01 -6.50 -8.75
N LEU A 82 0.11 -6.71 -7.44
CA LEU A 82 0.87 -7.79 -6.81
C LEU A 82 0.28 -9.19 -7.02
N ALA A 83 -0.92 -9.30 -7.60
CA ALA A 83 -1.69 -10.55 -7.61
C ALA A 83 -0.97 -11.74 -8.27
N ARG A 84 0.07 -11.51 -9.09
CA ARG A 84 0.72 -12.56 -9.90
C ARG A 84 1.96 -13.23 -9.32
N MET A 85 2.54 -12.77 -8.21
CA MET A 85 3.79 -13.36 -7.67
C MET A 85 3.70 -13.88 -6.25
N LEU A 86 2.48 -14.14 -5.78
CA LEU A 86 2.16 -14.84 -4.53
C LEU A 86 2.55 -16.34 -4.56
N THR A 87 3.74 -16.70 -5.02
CA THR A 87 4.23 -18.10 -5.04
C THR A 87 5.51 -18.31 -4.23
N ASP A 88 6.09 -17.25 -3.64
CA ASP A 88 7.23 -17.36 -2.72
C ASP A 88 6.74 -17.29 -1.27
N ASP A 89 6.98 -18.37 -0.52
CA ASP A 89 6.55 -18.53 0.88
C ASP A 89 7.12 -17.43 1.81
N SER A 90 8.30 -16.88 1.51
CA SER A 90 8.92 -15.83 2.31
C SER A 90 8.21 -14.48 2.17
N VAL A 91 7.82 -14.13 0.94
CA VAL A 91 7.03 -12.92 0.62
C VAL A 91 5.66 -12.99 1.26
N HIS A 92 5.04 -14.18 1.23
CA HIS A 92 3.78 -14.44 1.93
C HIS A 92 3.90 -14.21 3.43
N ALA A 93 4.92 -14.78 4.08
CA ALA A 93 5.10 -14.66 5.53
C ALA A 93 5.24 -13.19 5.98
N ARG A 94 6.01 -12.39 5.22
CA ARG A 94 6.18 -10.95 5.47
C ARG A 94 4.89 -10.15 5.28
N ARG A 95 4.17 -10.40 4.19
CA ARG A 95 2.86 -9.79 3.95
C ARG A 95 1.90 -10.12 5.08
N GLU A 96 1.82 -11.38 5.49
CA GLU A 96 0.96 -11.82 6.59
C GLU A 96 1.35 -11.18 7.92
N ALA A 97 2.64 -10.92 8.17
CA ALA A 97 3.09 -10.16 9.34
C ALA A 97 2.58 -8.71 9.31
N SER A 98 2.71 -8.03 8.17
CA SER A 98 2.18 -6.67 7.96
C SER A 98 0.66 -6.61 8.16
N VAL A 99 -0.08 -7.59 7.61
CA VAL A 99 -1.54 -7.68 7.76
C VAL A 99 -1.92 -7.84 9.23
N ARG A 100 -1.28 -8.76 9.96
CA ARG A 100 -1.54 -8.95 11.40
C ARG A 100 -1.28 -7.69 12.23
N GLU A 101 -0.26 -6.93 11.88
CA GLU A 101 0.06 -5.68 12.57
C GLU A 101 -1.02 -4.61 12.35
N VAL A 102 -1.49 -4.46 11.11
CA VAL A 102 -2.60 -3.54 10.78
C VAL A 102 -3.91 -4.01 11.43
N ASP A 103 -4.18 -5.32 11.45
CA ASP A 103 -5.36 -5.88 12.10
C ASP A 103 -5.37 -5.55 13.61
N ALA A 104 -4.26 -5.79 14.31
CA ALA A 104 -4.13 -5.47 15.73
C ALA A 104 -4.28 -3.96 16.01
N PHE A 105 -3.81 -3.11 15.09
CA PHE A 105 -4.03 -1.67 15.18
C PHE A 105 -5.50 -1.29 15.05
N LEU A 106 -6.23 -1.87 14.08
CA LEU A 106 -7.64 -1.57 13.86
C LEU A 106 -8.52 -2.09 15.02
N GLU A 107 -8.13 -3.19 15.64
CA GLU A 107 -8.71 -3.64 16.92
C GLU A 107 -8.49 -2.61 18.03
N ARG A 108 -7.26 -2.08 18.19
CA ARG A 108 -6.99 -1.02 19.18
C ARG A 108 -7.80 0.25 18.91
N ALA A 109 -7.84 0.70 17.65
CA ALA A 109 -8.61 1.87 17.26
C ALA A 109 -10.12 1.70 17.53
N THR A 110 -10.64 0.48 17.46
CA THR A 110 -12.01 0.15 17.89
C THR A 110 -12.15 0.20 19.42
N GLY A 111 -11.20 -0.39 20.15
CA GLY A 111 -11.19 -0.39 21.62
C GLY A 111 -11.05 1.00 22.25
N GLU A 112 -10.33 1.91 21.59
CA GLU A 112 -10.19 3.32 21.98
C GLU A 112 -11.34 4.22 21.48
N GLY A 113 -12.31 3.66 20.73
CA GLY A 113 -13.52 4.35 20.30
C GLY A 113 -13.37 5.25 19.07
N LEU A 114 -12.23 5.19 18.36
CA LEU A 114 -12.08 5.88 17.07
C LEU A 114 -12.92 5.20 15.98
N LEU A 115 -12.92 3.86 15.96
CA LEU A 115 -13.71 3.06 15.02
C LEU A 115 -14.94 2.49 15.72
N ARG A 116 -16.08 2.46 15.00
CA ARG A 116 -17.32 1.91 15.55
C ARG A 116 -17.23 0.39 15.74
N PRO A 117 -17.62 -0.16 16.90
CA PRO A 117 -17.71 -1.60 17.11
C PRO A 117 -18.91 -2.20 16.35
N GLY A 118 -18.97 -3.53 16.26
CA GLY A 118 -20.14 -4.24 15.73
C GLY A 118 -20.28 -4.23 14.19
N LEU A 119 -19.24 -3.80 13.48
CA LEU A 119 -19.12 -4.05 12.05
C LEU A 119 -19.02 -5.56 11.78
N ALA A 120 -19.50 -6.00 10.61
CA ALA A 120 -19.28 -7.37 10.15
C ALA A 120 -17.76 -7.68 10.19
N GLY A 121 -17.41 -8.89 10.64
CA GLY A 121 -16.02 -9.25 10.95
C GLY A 121 -15.06 -8.92 9.82
N GLY A 122 -14.06 -8.07 10.11
CA GLY A 122 -13.04 -7.65 9.14
C GLY A 122 -13.49 -6.61 8.12
N TRP A 123 -14.69 -6.02 8.23
CA TRP A 123 -15.17 -5.04 7.25
C TRP A 123 -14.26 -3.82 7.09
N THR A 124 -13.77 -3.26 8.20
CA THR A 124 -12.79 -2.15 8.17
C THR A 124 -11.51 -2.57 7.44
N ASN A 125 -10.99 -3.76 7.76
CA ASN A 125 -9.74 -4.29 7.21
C ASN A 125 -9.89 -4.57 5.70
N ALA A 126 -11.09 -4.94 5.25
CA ALA A 126 -11.41 -5.11 3.85
C ALA A 126 -11.58 -3.77 3.11
N LEU A 127 -12.20 -2.77 3.75
CA LEU A 127 -12.52 -1.49 3.11
C LEU A 127 -11.33 -0.55 3.01
N LEU A 128 -10.51 -0.47 4.06
CA LEU A 128 -9.41 0.50 4.15
C LEU A 128 -8.40 0.38 2.99
N PRO A 129 -7.90 -0.83 2.62
CA PRO A 129 -7.03 -0.99 1.45
C PRO A 129 -7.66 -0.55 0.14
N GLN A 130 -8.98 -0.73 -0.01
CA GLN A 130 -9.72 -0.37 -1.21
C GLN A 130 -9.82 1.15 -1.37
N LEU A 131 -10.10 1.87 -0.28
CA LEU A 131 -10.13 3.33 -0.27
C LEU A 131 -8.76 3.91 -0.62
N MET A 132 -7.69 3.38 -0.02
CA MET A 132 -6.32 3.82 -0.32
C MET A 132 -5.93 3.59 -1.78
N HIS A 133 -6.26 2.42 -2.35
CA HIS A 133 -6.05 2.15 -3.79
C HIS A 133 -6.90 3.04 -4.69
N LEU A 134 -8.13 3.35 -4.28
CA LEU A 134 -9.03 4.20 -5.04
C LEU A 134 -8.49 5.63 -5.12
N VAL A 135 -8.17 6.26 -3.98
CA VAL A 135 -7.69 7.65 -3.97
C VAL A 135 -6.30 7.79 -4.60
N ALA A 136 -5.43 6.78 -4.44
CA ALA A 136 -4.11 6.78 -5.08
C ALA A 136 -4.21 6.88 -6.60
N ARG A 137 -5.28 6.32 -7.21
CA ARG A 137 -5.52 6.33 -8.66
C ARG A 137 -6.41 7.46 -9.14
N GLN A 138 -7.48 7.79 -8.40
CA GLN A 138 -8.51 8.72 -8.84
C GLN A 138 -8.22 10.17 -8.46
N LEU A 139 -7.38 10.39 -7.46
CA LEU A 139 -7.02 11.72 -6.97
C LEU A 139 -5.51 11.94 -7.04
N PRO A 140 -4.87 11.83 -8.23
CA PRO A 140 -3.41 11.95 -8.36
C PRO A 140 -2.89 13.36 -8.06
N ASP A 141 -3.73 14.38 -8.23
CA ASP A 141 -3.36 15.78 -8.03
C ASP A 141 -3.26 16.18 -6.54
N LEU A 142 -3.84 15.38 -5.64
CA LEU A 142 -3.72 15.58 -4.20
C LEU A 142 -2.38 15.05 -3.70
N SER A 143 -1.75 15.76 -2.76
CA SER A 143 -0.63 15.19 -1.99
C SER A 143 -1.06 13.94 -1.22
N PRO A 144 -0.13 13.04 -0.83
CA PRO A 144 -0.47 11.86 -0.04
C PRO A 144 -1.25 12.21 1.24
N ALA A 145 -0.85 13.27 1.95
CA ALA A 145 -1.56 13.77 3.13
C ALA A 145 -3.01 14.17 2.82
N GLN A 146 -3.24 14.96 1.77
CA GLN A 146 -4.60 15.37 1.38
C GLN A 146 -5.47 14.18 0.94
N ALA A 147 -4.88 13.18 0.27
CA ALA A 147 -5.60 11.96 -0.07
C ALA A 147 -5.90 11.11 1.18
N ALA A 148 -5.02 11.14 2.18
CA ALA A 148 -5.26 10.50 3.46
C ALA A 148 -6.40 11.16 4.23
N ASP A 149 -6.50 12.50 4.20
CA ASP A 149 -7.63 13.22 4.79
C ASP A 149 -8.96 12.71 4.22
N VAL A 150 -9.06 12.57 2.89
CA VAL A 150 -10.27 12.04 2.22
C VAL A 150 -10.60 10.62 2.68
N VAL A 151 -9.60 9.73 2.75
CA VAL A 151 -9.81 8.33 3.17
C VAL A 151 -10.23 8.25 4.62
N VAL A 152 -9.54 8.96 5.52
CA VAL A 152 -9.80 8.94 6.96
C VAL A 152 -11.18 9.54 7.24
N ASP A 153 -11.51 10.68 6.63
CA ASP A 153 -12.82 11.31 6.78
C ASP A 153 -13.95 10.38 6.30
N THR A 154 -13.78 9.77 5.12
CA THR A 154 -14.73 8.78 4.59
C THR A 154 -14.88 7.57 5.50
N LEU A 155 -13.78 7.09 6.10
CA LEU A 155 -13.80 5.94 6.99
C LEU A 155 -14.53 6.23 8.31
N LEU A 156 -14.31 7.41 8.88
CA LEU A 156 -14.85 7.79 10.19
C LEU A 156 -16.30 8.29 10.09
N HIS A 157 -16.64 9.02 9.03
CA HIS A 157 -17.93 9.70 8.91
C HIS A 157 -18.84 9.08 7.82
N GLY A 158 -18.29 8.28 6.91
CA GLY A 158 -19.04 7.74 5.76
C GLY A 158 -19.39 8.80 4.71
N LEU A 159 -20.26 8.44 3.76
CA LEU A 159 -20.70 9.32 2.67
C LEU A 159 -22.12 9.90 2.86
N GLY A 160 -22.83 9.44 3.88
CA GLY A 160 -24.19 9.90 4.15
C GLY A 160 -24.17 11.28 4.83
N ALA A 161 -25.03 12.18 4.37
CA ALA A 161 -25.35 13.37 5.15
C ALA A 161 -26.19 12.92 6.37
N SER A 162 -25.75 13.30 7.56
CA SER A 162 -26.57 13.16 8.78
C SER A 162 -27.73 14.14 8.76
#